data_AF-A0A536DZ26-F1
#
_entry.id   AF-A0A536DZ26-F1
#
_cell.length_a   1.000
_cell.length_b   1.000
_cell.length_c   1.000
_cell.angle_alpha   90.00
_cell.angle_beta   90.00
_cell.angle_gamma   90.00
#
_symmetry.space_group_name_H-M   'P 1'
#
loop_
_entity.id
_entity.type
_entity.pdbx_description
1 polymer ?
#
loop_
_entity_poly.entity_id
_entity_poly.type
_entity_poly.pdbx_seq_one_letter_code
_entity_poly.pdbx_strand_id
1 'polypeptide(L)'
;MNCEICGTNRNLDQHHVESRGMGGSKNLAVHADANIITLCRTCHQRIHEGGWELHRSQDLLRVVDRRTGQEVMRRASAHGFDPSVLFNLLNIMDRSLVEALSLVTYLDDDQLVELFRACRSLGKRAWMLQAAVLHEAQQRSVYGARSLEAVARRFEISVRQAEKYALVWRLFFAGENPDASDGQARENVNIDAFSLEEPSWYVVAATESPEPRRWLAYAQDRKAEDPRYSISAFRSDIHQALGEAATVIESEPDNPTAFAERILWDCPWVKPYCRRSGRPVPAEDCPCEKDGDLSAEACN
;
A
#
# COMPACT_ATOMS: atom_id res chain seq x y z
N MET A 1 -4.60 -21.66 -23.45
CA MET A 1 -4.43 -22.96 -22.78
C MET A 1 -3.06 -23.00 -22.16
N ASN A 2 -2.96 -23.50 -20.92
CA ASN A 2 -1.72 -23.58 -20.16
C ASN A 2 -1.56 -25.01 -19.62
N CYS A 3 -0.32 -25.42 -19.34
CA CYS A 3 -0.03 -26.64 -18.62
C CYS A 3 -0.71 -26.63 -17.24
N GLU A 4 -1.50 -27.65 -16.94
CA GLU A 4 -2.25 -27.73 -15.69
C GLU A 4 -1.35 -27.96 -14.47
N ILE A 5 -0.11 -28.41 -14.67
CA ILE A 5 0.87 -28.61 -13.60
C ILE A 5 1.68 -27.33 -13.33
N CYS A 6 2.44 -26.84 -14.32
CA CYS A 6 3.39 -25.74 -14.11
C CYS A 6 2.93 -24.38 -14.65
N GLY A 7 1.76 -24.30 -15.30
CA GLY A 7 1.20 -23.04 -15.80
C GLY A 7 1.83 -22.49 -17.09
N THR A 8 2.88 -23.11 -17.64
CA THR A 8 3.48 -22.65 -18.90
C THR A 8 2.48 -22.73 -20.06
N ASN A 9 2.61 -21.84 -21.04
CA ASN A 9 1.79 -21.81 -22.25
C ASN A 9 2.51 -22.38 -23.48
N ARG A 10 3.68 -23.00 -23.31
CA ARG A 10 4.53 -23.51 -24.40
C ARG A 10 4.57 -25.03 -24.42
N ASN A 11 4.78 -25.60 -25.61
CA ASN A 11 5.00 -27.03 -25.85
C ASN A 11 3.93 -27.92 -25.20
N LEU A 12 2.67 -27.63 -25.49
CA LEU A 12 1.52 -28.27 -24.85
C LEU A 12 1.08 -29.51 -25.62
N ASP A 13 0.85 -30.60 -24.89
CA ASP A 13 0.31 -31.85 -25.38
C ASP A 13 -0.91 -32.26 -24.52
N GLN A 14 -1.78 -33.08 -25.09
CA GLN A 14 -2.90 -33.69 -24.36
C GLN A 14 -2.43 -34.98 -23.69
N HIS A 15 -2.71 -35.11 -22.39
CA HIS A 15 -2.43 -36.30 -21.61
C HIS A 15 -3.74 -36.93 -21.13
N HIS A 16 -3.88 -38.23 -21.32
CA HIS A 16 -5.00 -38.99 -20.78
C HIS A 16 -4.65 -39.45 -19.37
N VAL A 17 -5.45 -39.08 -18.38
CA VAL A 17 -5.24 -39.44 -16.97
C VAL A 17 -5.37 -40.95 -16.78
N GLU A 18 -6.43 -41.54 -17.33
CA GLU A 18 -6.56 -42.98 -17.56
C GLU A 18 -6.05 -43.32 -18.96
N SER A 19 -5.07 -44.23 -19.04
CA SER A 19 -4.39 -44.53 -20.29
C SER A 19 -5.29 -45.20 -21.34
N ARG A 20 -5.17 -44.75 -22.59
CA ARG A 20 -5.66 -45.52 -23.75
C ARG A 20 -4.70 -46.70 -23.97
N GLY A 21 -5.16 -47.93 -23.78
CA GLY A 21 -4.40 -49.12 -24.16
C GLY A 21 -4.05 -49.14 -25.66
N MET A 22 -3.02 -49.91 -26.06
CA MET A 22 -2.48 -49.93 -27.43
C MET A 22 -3.46 -50.36 -28.53
N GLY A 23 -4.58 -51.01 -28.18
CA GLY A 23 -5.65 -51.40 -29.13
C GLY A 23 -6.78 -50.38 -29.26
N GLY A 24 -6.65 -49.21 -28.64
CA GLY A 24 -7.76 -48.29 -28.43
C GLY A 24 -8.69 -48.77 -27.30
N SER A 25 -9.19 -47.86 -26.49
CA SER A 25 -10.21 -48.18 -25.50
C SER A 25 -11.59 -48.12 -26.16
N LYS A 26 -12.45 -49.13 -25.94
CA LYS A 26 -13.89 -49.02 -26.27
C LYS A 26 -14.70 -48.34 -25.16
N ASN A 27 -14.06 -48.07 -24.01
CA ASN A 27 -14.69 -47.38 -22.90
C ASN A 27 -14.82 -45.89 -23.23
N LEU A 28 -16.06 -45.40 -23.32
CA LEU A 28 -16.37 -44.00 -23.60
C LEU A 28 -15.78 -43.05 -22.52
N ALA A 29 -15.62 -43.51 -21.28
CA ALA A 29 -15.04 -42.72 -20.20
C ALA A 29 -13.57 -42.33 -20.46
N VAL A 30 -12.79 -43.20 -21.11
CA VAL A 30 -11.38 -42.93 -21.45
C VAL A 30 -11.25 -41.82 -22.49
N HIS A 31 -12.28 -41.63 -23.33
CA HIS A 31 -12.32 -40.60 -24.37
C HIS A 31 -13.05 -39.33 -23.94
N ALA A 32 -13.62 -39.31 -22.74
CA ALA A 32 -14.32 -38.14 -22.24
C ALA A 32 -13.33 -37.00 -22.00
N ASP A 33 -13.73 -35.76 -22.25
CA ASP A 33 -12.90 -34.58 -22.01
C ASP A 33 -12.45 -34.48 -20.55
N ALA A 34 -13.23 -35.03 -19.61
CA ALA A 34 -12.88 -35.13 -18.20
C ALA A 34 -11.65 -36.03 -17.93
N ASN A 35 -11.30 -36.93 -18.84
CA ASN A 35 -10.10 -37.77 -18.76
C ASN A 35 -8.87 -37.15 -19.44
N ILE A 36 -9.03 -36.01 -20.11
CA ILE A 36 -7.95 -35.33 -20.82
C ILE A 36 -7.51 -34.11 -20.00
N ILE A 37 -6.20 -33.90 -19.92
CA ILE A 37 -5.60 -32.67 -19.37
C ILE A 37 -4.55 -32.12 -20.31
N THR A 38 -4.29 -30.82 -20.21
CA THR A 38 -3.24 -30.17 -21.00
C THR A 38 -1.95 -30.07 -20.20
N LEU A 39 -0.86 -30.66 -20.70
CA LEU A 39 0.45 -30.64 -20.04
C LEU A 39 1.52 -30.10 -20.99
N CYS A 40 2.56 -29.45 -20.46
CA CYS A 40 3.76 -29.21 -21.28
C CYS A 40 4.58 -30.50 -21.41
N ARG A 41 5.34 -30.64 -22.50
CA ARG A 41 6.21 -31.80 -22.78
C ARG A 41 7.04 -32.25 -21.58
N THR A 42 7.63 -31.30 -20.84
CA THR A 42 8.45 -31.61 -19.67
C THR A 42 7.63 -32.23 -18.54
N CYS A 43 6.45 -31.67 -18.23
CA CYS A 43 5.58 -32.24 -17.20
C CYS A 43 4.99 -33.57 -17.66
N HIS A 44 4.65 -33.68 -18.94
CA HIS A 44 4.13 -34.89 -19.55
C HIS A 44 5.13 -36.06 -19.47
N GLN A 45 6.40 -35.81 -19.83
CA GLN A 45 7.48 -36.79 -19.69
C GLN A 45 7.73 -37.17 -18.23
N ARG A 46 7.63 -36.23 -17.28
CA ARG A 46 7.83 -36.56 -15.87
C ARG A 46 6.77 -37.51 -15.32
N ILE A 47 5.55 -37.48 -15.85
CA ILE A 47 4.50 -38.44 -15.49
C ILE A 47 4.81 -39.83 -16.07
N HIS A 48 5.21 -39.91 -17.33
CA HIS A 48 5.48 -41.21 -17.98
C HIS A 48 6.81 -41.86 -17.56
N GLU A 49 7.87 -41.06 -17.47
CA GLU A 49 9.25 -41.53 -17.34
C GLU A 49 9.93 -41.01 -16.05
N GLY A 50 9.49 -39.85 -15.55
CA GLY A 50 10.10 -39.19 -14.39
C GLY A 50 9.66 -39.72 -13.03
N GLY A 51 8.66 -40.61 -12.97
CA GLY A 51 8.15 -41.17 -11.72
C GLY A 51 7.15 -40.27 -11.00
N TRP A 52 6.54 -39.30 -11.68
CA TRP A 52 5.43 -38.53 -11.13
C TRP A 52 4.11 -39.28 -11.28
N GLU A 53 3.30 -39.26 -10.23
CA GLU A 53 1.96 -39.81 -10.20
C GLU A 53 0.94 -38.68 -10.16
N LEU A 54 0.02 -38.68 -11.12
CA LEU A 54 -1.05 -37.72 -11.23
C LEU A 54 -2.33 -38.29 -10.60
N HIS A 55 -2.87 -37.56 -9.63
CA HIS A 55 -4.17 -37.86 -9.03
C HIS A 55 -5.15 -36.74 -9.41
N ARG A 56 -6.26 -37.10 -10.05
CA ARG A 56 -7.34 -36.17 -10.39
C ARG A 56 -8.65 -36.64 -9.77
N SER A 57 -9.34 -35.72 -9.13
CA SER A 57 -10.72 -35.85 -8.65
C SER A 57 -11.49 -34.59 -9.03
N GLN A 58 -12.78 -34.53 -8.71
CA GLN A 58 -13.61 -33.34 -8.98
C GLN A 58 -13.07 -32.08 -8.29
N ASP A 59 -12.53 -32.23 -7.09
CA ASP A 59 -12.12 -31.10 -6.24
C ASP A 59 -10.61 -30.91 -6.15
N LEU A 60 -9.82 -31.78 -6.78
CA LEU A 60 -8.37 -31.79 -6.59
C LEU A 60 -7.62 -32.36 -7.80
N LEU A 61 -6.63 -31.61 -8.25
CA LEU A 61 -5.53 -32.09 -9.09
C LEU A 61 -4.25 -32.08 -8.26
N ARG A 62 -3.58 -33.22 -8.13
CA ARG A 62 -2.38 -33.42 -7.33
C ARG A 62 -1.34 -34.21 -8.11
N VAL A 63 -0.06 -33.85 -7.97
CA VAL A 63 1.06 -34.60 -8.53
C VAL A 63 2.04 -34.93 -7.42
N VAL A 64 2.42 -36.20 -7.32
CA VAL A 64 3.36 -36.71 -6.31
C VAL A 64 4.57 -37.31 -7.00
N ASP A 65 5.77 -37.01 -6.53
CA ASP A 65 6.96 -37.74 -6.94
C ASP A 65 6.99 -39.07 -6.18
N ARG A 66 6.82 -40.19 -6.89
CA ARG A 66 6.77 -41.53 -6.27
C ARG A 66 8.07 -41.93 -5.61
N ARG A 67 9.20 -41.35 -6.02
CA ARG A 67 10.53 -41.69 -5.50
C ARG A 67 10.76 -41.09 -4.13
N THR A 68 10.27 -39.87 -3.90
CA THR A 68 10.46 -39.11 -2.66
C THR A 68 9.20 -39.07 -1.79
N GLY A 69 8.04 -39.36 -2.36
CA GLY A 69 6.73 -39.18 -1.73
C GLY A 69 6.28 -37.73 -1.63
N GLN A 70 7.06 -36.76 -2.16
CA GLN A 70 6.73 -35.35 -2.04
C GLN A 70 5.62 -34.93 -3.01
N GLU A 71 4.73 -34.06 -2.53
CA GLU A 71 3.78 -33.36 -3.36
C GLU A 71 4.49 -32.27 -4.16
N VAL A 72 4.51 -32.43 -5.48
CA VAL A 72 5.16 -31.50 -6.41
C VAL A 72 4.21 -30.40 -6.85
N MET A 73 2.92 -30.72 -6.93
CA MET A 73 1.88 -29.77 -7.31
C MET A 73 0.55 -30.18 -6.67
N ARG A 74 -0.20 -29.18 -6.21
CA ARG A 74 -1.57 -29.33 -5.75
C ARG A 74 -2.41 -28.13 -6.17
N ARG A 75 -3.54 -28.41 -6.81
CA ARG A 75 -4.54 -27.43 -7.21
C ARG A 75 -5.91 -27.91 -6.79
N ALA A 76 -6.53 -27.20 -5.85
CA ALA A 76 -7.93 -27.40 -5.53
C ALA A 76 -8.79 -26.89 -6.70
N SER A 77 -9.87 -27.59 -6.97
CA SER A 77 -10.92 -27.21 -7.90
C SER A 77 -12.22 -27.11 -7.10
N ALA A 78 -13.06 -26.14 -7.42
CA ALA A 78 -14.38 -26.03 -6.83
C ALA A 78 -15.35 -25.73 -7.97
N HIS A 79 -16.24 -26.67 -8.25
CA HIS A 79 -17.27 -26.48 -9.27
C HIS A 79 -18.17 -25.30 -8.86
N GLY A 80 -18.22 -24.27 -9.71
CA GLY A 80 -18.99 -23.05 -9.45
C GLY A 80 -18.25 -21.93 -8.71
N PHE A 81 -16.96 -22.11 -8.40
CA PHE A 81 -16.15 -20.99 -7.92
C PHE A 81 -15.82 -20.03 -9.06
N ASP A 82 -16.28 -18.79 -8.94
CA ASP A 82 -15.89 -17.68 -9.81
C ASP A 82 -14.86 -16.81 -9.09
N PRO A 83 -13.60 -16.75 -9.57
CA PRO A 83 -12.57 -15.88 -9.00
C PRO A 83 -12.99 -14.40 -8.93
N SER A 84 -13.86 -13.96 -9.85
CA SER A 84 -14.36 -12.58 -9.90
C SER A 84 -15.17 -12.23 -8.66
N VAL A 85 -15.93 -13.18 -8.12
CA VAL A 85 -16.67 -13.00 -6.87
C VAL A 85 -15.71 -12.78 -5.70
N LEU A 86 -14.64 -13.58 -5.61
CA LEU A 86 -13.62 -13.39 -4.56
C LEU A 86 -12.96 -12.01 -4.67
N PHE A 87 -12.53 -11.61 -5.88
CA PHE A 87 -11.91 -10.30 -6.07
C PHE A 87 -12.88 -9.15 -5.79
N ASN A 88 -14.16 -9.30 -6.14
CA ASN A 88 -15.17 -8.32 -5.80
C ASN A 88 -15.38 -8.19 -4.29
N LEU A 89 -15.36 -9.31 -3.54
CA LEU A 89 -15.42 -9.28 -2.07
C LEU A 89 -14.25 -8.49 -1.47
N LEU A 90 -13.03 -8.66 -2.01
CA LEU A 90 -11.86 -7.90 -1.57
C LEU A 90 -12.01 -6.39 -1.86
N ASN A 91 -12.54 -6.03 -3.04
CA ASN A 91 -12.80 -4.64 -3.41
C ASN A 91 -13.92 -4.00 -2.58
N ILE A 92 -14.93 -4.78 -2.18
CA ILE A 92 -15.98 -4.32 -1.26
C ILE A 92 -15.35 -4.05 0.11
N MET A 93 -14.58 -4.99 0.66
CA MET A 93 -13.92 -4.81 1.95
C MET A 93 -13.07 -3.54 1.99
N ASP A 94 -12.28 -3.31 0.95
CA ASP A 94 -11.39 -2.15 0.88
C ASP A 94 -12.17 -0.82 0.84
N ARG A 95 -13.18 -0.73 -0.04
CA ARG A 95 -14.06 0.45 -0.11
C ARG A 95 -14.84 0.67 1.18
N SER A 96 -15.37 -0.38 1.80
CA SER A 96 -16.12 -0.27 3.05
C SER A 96 -15.27 0.27 4.20
N LEU A 97 -13.96 -0.04 4.24
CA LEU A 97 -13.06 0.53 5.24
C LEU A 97 -12.86 2.04 5.04
N VAL A 98 -12.75 2.49 3.79
CA VAL A 98 -12.61 3.91 3.45
C VAL A 98 -13.91 4.65 3.73
N GLU A 99 -15.05 4.13 3.28
CA GLU A 99 -16.37 4.72 3.53
C GLU A 99 -16.66 4.86 5.03
N ALA A 100 -16.31 3.85 5.83
CA ALA A 100 -16.50 3.88 7.28
C ALA A 100 -15.80 5.07 7.96
N LEU A 101 -14.68 5.60 7.41
CA LEU A 101 -14.00 6.76 7.97
C LEU A 101 -14.89 8.00 7.99
N SER A 102 -15.71 8.18 6.95
CA SER A 102 -16.66 9.31 6.85
C SER A 102 -17.83 9.19 7.82
N LEU A 103 -18.07 7.99 8.36
CA LEU A 103 -19.20 7.69 9.23
C LEU A 103 -18.85 7.78 10.72
N VAL A 104 -17.57 7.82 11.08
CA VAL A 104 -17.08 7.80 12.48
C VAL A 104 -17.70 8.93 13.31
N THR A 105 -17.87 10.12 12.73
CA THR A 105 -18.41 11.31 13.40
C THR A 105 -19.86 11.15 13.85
N TYR A 106 -20.62 10.23 13.25
CA TYR A 106 -22.04 10.00 13.54
C TYR A 106 -22.28 8.91 14.60
N LEU A 107 -21.25 8.15 14.98
CA LEU A 107 -21.38 7.10 15.99
C LEU A 107 -21.49 7.71 17.39
N ASP A 108 -22.15 7.06 18.33
CA ASP A 108 -22.09 7.42 19.76
C ASP A 108 -20.84 6.84 20.45
N ASP A 109 -20.61 7.19 21.72
CA ASP A 109 -19.40 6.81 22.45
C ASP A 109 -19.26 5.30 22.70
N ASP A 110 -20.36 4.55 22.81
CA ASP A 110 -20.33 3.09 22.98
C ASP A 110 -20.06 2.41 21.62
N GLN A 111 -20.69 2.91 20.56
CA GLN A 111 -20.47 2.48 19.18
C GLN A 111 -19.02 2.73 18.72
N LEU A 112 -18.40 3.84 19.13
CA LEU A 112 -16.99 4.10 18.86
C LEU A 112 -16.09 3.01 19.48
N VAL A 113 -16.38 2.56 20.71
CA VAL A 113 -15.62 1.48 21.37
C VAL A 113 -15.78 0.16 20.63
N GLU A 114 -17.00 -0.18 20.22
CA GLU A 114 -17.26 -1.39 19.44
C GLU A 114 -16.57 -1.35 18.06
N LEU A 115 -16.64 -0.23 17.36
CA LEU A 115 -15.92 -0.04 16.11
C LEU A 115 -14.41 -0.20 16.30
N PHE A 116 -13.84 0.37 17.36
CA PHE A 116 -12.41 0.24 17.66
C PHE A 116 -12.00 -1.21 17.92
N ARG A 117 -12.80 -1.96 18.68
CA ARG A 117 -12.58 -3.40 18.93
C ARG A 117 -12.63 -4.22 17.64
N ALA A 118 -13.63 -3.95 16.79
CA ALA A 118 -13.74 -4.56 15.47
C ALA A 118 -12.50 -4.25 14.60
N CYS A 119 -12.07 -2.99 14.56
CA CYS A 119 -10.87 -2.59 13.82
C CYS A 119 -9.59 -3.25 14.34
N ARG A 120 -9.46 -3.46 15.65
CA ARG A 120 -8.32 -4.21 16.22
C ARG A 120 -8.29 -5.67 15.73
N SER A 121 -9.45 -6.30 15.57
CA SER A 121 -9.55 -7.66 15.04
C SER A 121 -9.16 -7.77 13.56
N LEU A 122 -9.42 -6.71 12.77
CA LEU A 122 -9.01 -6.60 11.36
C LEU A 122 -7.51 -6.33 11.18
N GLY A 123 -6.82 -5.94 12.26
CA GLY A 123 -5.38 -5.78 12.30
C GLY A 123 -4.88 -4.53 11.57
N LYS A 124 -3.69 -4.63 10.95
CA LYS A 124 -2.97 -3.47 10.40
C LYS A 124 -3.79 -2.67 9.38
N ARG A 125 -4.67 -3.30 8.60
CA ARG A 125 -5.43 -2.62 7.54
C ARG A 125 -6.48 -1.63 8.04
N ALA A 126 -6.91 -1.74 9.29
CA ALA A 126 -7.92 -0.86 9.88
C ALA A 126 -7.32 0.21 10.81
N TRP A 127 -6.00 0.46 10.74
CA TRP A 127 -5.33 1.40 11.65
C TRP A 127 -5.83 2.84 11.48
N MET A 128 -6.20 3.25 10.26
CA MET A 128 -6.75 4.58 10.00
C MET A 128 -8.10 4.79 10.70
N LEU A 129 -8.97 3.76 10.68
CA LEU A 129 -10.23 3.78 11.44
C LEU A 129 -9.98 3.86 12.95
N GLN A 130 -8.98 3.13 13.45
CA GLN A 130 -8.58 3.24 14.86
C GLN A 130 -8.14 4.67 15.22
N ALA A 131 -7.37 5.31 14.34
CA ALA A 131 -6.92 6.69 14.54
C ALA A 131 -8.07 7.70 14.47
N ALA A 132 -8.99 7.55 13.51
CA ALA A 132 -10.20 8.36 13.39
C ALA A 132 -11.09 8.26 14.63
N VAL A 133 -11.35 7.04 15.10
CA VAL A 133 -12.16 6.79 16.30
C VAL A 133 -11.54 7.43 17.55
N LEU A 134 -10.23 7.28 17.74
CA LEU A 134 -9.54 7.87 18.89
C LEU A 134 -9.54 9.40 18.83
N HIS A 135 -9.39 9.97 17.64
CA HIS A 135 -9.49 11.41 17.44
C HIS A 135 -10.91 11.91 17.76
N GLU A 136 -11.94 11.25 17.22
CA GLU A 136 -13.33 11.61 17.47
C GLU A 136 -13.69 11.53 18.96
N ALA A 137 -13.31 10.43 19.63
CA ALA A 137 -13.50 10.28 21.07
C ALA A 137 -12.75 11.35 21.87
N GLN A 138 -11.56 11.77 21.41
CA GLN A 138 -10.81 12.87 22.01
C GLN A 138 -11.58 14.20 21.88
N GLN A 139 -12.14 14.52 20.71
CA GLN A 139 -12.88 15.76 20.47
C GLN A 139 -14.13 15.89 21.36
N ARG A 140 -14.79 14.76 21.63
CA ARG A 140 -16.01 14.71 22.47
C ARG A 140 -15.72 14.73 23.96
N SER A 141 -14.48 14.45 24.35
CA SER A 141 -14.13 14.30 25.75
C SER A 141 -14.23 15.64 26.50
N VAL A 142 -15.16 15.69 27.45
CA VAL A 142 -15.31 16.79 28.43
C VAL A 142 -14.09 16.99 29.35
N TYR A 143 -13.13 16.06 29.37
CA TYR A 143 -12.01 16.05 30.31
C TYR A 143 -10.78 16.89 29.92
N GLY A 144 -10.83 17.69 28.84
CA GLY A 144 -9.74 18.58 28.44
C GLY A 144 -8.39 17.86 28.29
N ALA A 145 -7.35 18.28 29.02
CA ALA A 145 -6.02 17.65 28.98
C ALA A 145 -6.01 16.17 29.44
N ARG A 146 -6.98 15.73 30.27
CA ARG A 146 -7.15 14.33 30.69
C ARG A 146 -7.98 13.49 29.71
N SER A 147 -8.38 14.08 28.58
CA SER A 147 -9.17 13.40 27.54
C SER A 147 -8.52 12.10 27.09
N LEU A 148 -7.23 12.11 26.79
CA LEU A 148 -6.54 10.94 26.26
C LEU A 148 -6.33 9.83 27.30
N GLU A 149 -6.20 10.14 28.59
CA GLU A 149 -6.15 9.12 29.64
C GLU A 149 -7.52 8.44 29.82
N ALA A 150 -8.61 9.21 29.72
CA ALA A 150 -9.97 8.67 29.78
C ALA A 150 -10.28 7.82 28.53
N VAL A 151 -9.93 8.32 27.34
CA VAL A 151 -10.03 7.59 26.07
C VAL A 151 -9.20 6.30 26.14
N ALA A 152 -7.91 6.38 26.46
CA ALA A 152 -7.05 5.19 26.51
C ALA A 152 -7.60 4.09 27.44
N ARG A 153 -8.14 4.46 28.62
CA ARG A 153 -8.81 3.51 29.53
C ARG A 153 -10.07 2.92 28.91
N ARG A 154 -10.93 3.75 28.31
CA ARG A 154 -12.20 3.32 27.68
C ARG A 154 -11.97 2.37 26.50
N PHE A 155 -10.92 2.59 25.73
CA PHE A 155 -10.53 1.80 24.57
C PHE A 155 -9.54 0.67 24.89
N GLU A 156 -9.18 0.49 26.16
CA GLU A 156 -8.27 -0.58 26.65
C GLU A 156 -6.91 -0.59 25.91
N ILE A 157 -6.30 0.59 25.78
CA ILE A 157 -4.98 0.79 25.16
C ILE A 157 -4.08 1.67 26.04
N SER A 158 -2.79 1.72 25.70
CA SER A 158 -1.87 2.64 26.37
C SER A 158 -2.15 4.10 25.96
N VAL A 159 -1.96 5.03 26.91
CA VAL A 159 -2.10 6.48 26.67
C VAL A 159 -1.20 6.93 25.52
N ARG A 160 0.05 6.46 25.50
CA ARG A 160 1.03 6.76 24.44
C ARG A 160 0.56 6.31 23.05
N GLN A 161 -0.17 5.20 22.96
CA GLN A 161 -0.73 4.74 21.69
C GLN A 161 -1.91 5.61 21.26
N ALA A 162 -2.79 5.96 22.20
CA ALA A 162 -3.91 6.86 21.95
C ALA A 162 -3.43 8.23 21.43
N GLU A 163 -2.42 8.80 22.09
CA GLU A 163 -1.76 10.06 21.71
C GLU A 163 -1.22 10.01 20.27
N LYS A 164 -0.44 8.98 19.94
CA LYS A 164 0.17 8.82 18.62
C LYS A 164 -0.87 8.77 17.51
N TYR A 165 -1.92 7.97 17.69
CA TYR A 165 -2.93 7.77 16.65
C TYR A 165 -3.82 9.00 16.49
N ALA A 166 -4.24 9.62 17.60
CA ALA A 166 -5.02 10.86 17.54
C ALA A 166 -4.22 12.02 16.93
N LEU A 167 -2.91 12.11 17.21
CA LEU A 167 -2.00 13.09 16.60
C LEU A 167 -1.87 12.88 15.08
N VAL A 168 -1.63 11.65 14.65
CA VAL A 168 -1.54 11.30 13.22
C VAL A 168 -2.82 11.67 12.50
N TRP A 169 -3.99 11.32 13.04
CA TRP A 169 -5.26 11.69 12.44
C TRP A 169 -5.38 13.21 12.27
N ARG A 170 -5.08 13.95 13.33
CA ARG A 170 -5.15 15.42 13.32
C ARG A 170 -4.23 16.06 12.29
N LEU A 171 -2.97 15.62 12.22
CA LEU A 171 -1.96 16.27 11.37
C LEU A 171 -2.15 16.00 9.87
N PHE A 172 -2.64 14.80 9.51
CA PHE A 172 -2.67 14.37 8.12
C PHE A 172 -4.08 14.31 7.52
N PHE A 173 -5.09 14.06 8.34
CA PHE A 173 -6.42 13.64 7.86
C PHE A 173 -7.55 14.56 8.32
N ALA A 174 -7.46 15.15 9.52
CA ALA A 174 -8.39 16.19 9.94
C ALA A 174 -8.17 17.42 9.05
N GLY A 175 -9.13 17.71 8.17
CA GLY A 175 -9.06 18.80 7.21
C GLY A 175 -9.06 20.17 7.89
N GLU A 176 -7.89 20.65 8.30
CA GLU A 176 -7.67 22.08 8.55
C GLU A 176 -7.23 22.72 7.23
N ASN A 177 -8.18 23.36 6.54
CA ASN A 177 -7.88 24.28 5.45
C ASN A 177 -7.79 25.69 6.07
N PRO A 178 -6.61 26.33 6.16
CA PRO A 178 -6.44 27.64 6.81
C PRO A 178 -7.24 28.77 6.15
N ASP A 179 -7.66 28.58 4.89
CA ASP A 179 -8.35 29.58 4.08
C ASP A 179 -9.86 29.32 3.90
N ALA A 180 -10.48 28.49 4.75
CA ALA A 180 -11.92 28.31 4.74
C ALA A 180 -12.66 29.55 5.29
N SER A 181 -12.73 30.60 4.47
CA SER A 181 -13.71 31.66 4.62
C SER A 181 -15.13 31.07 4.65
N ASP A 182 -15.96 31.66 5.52
CA ASP A 182 -17.31 31.24 5.88
C ASP A 182 -18.08 30.40 4.84
N GLY A 183 -18.51 29.20 5.27
CA GLY A 183 -19.78 28.64 4.81
C GLY A 183 -19.76 27.47 3.81
N GLN A 184 -18.62 26.92 3.42
CA GLN A 184 -18.60 25.65 2.66
C GLN A 184 -18.20 24.46 3.53
N ALA A 185 -19.04 23.43 3.48
CA ALA A 185 -19.02 22.25 4.33
C ALA A 185 -17.64 21.58 4.40
N ARG A 186 -17.30 21.15 5.62
CA ARG A 186 -16.09 20.40 6.01
C ARG A 186 -16.11 18.95 5.50
N GLU A 187 -16.37 18.75 4.22
CA GLU A 187 -16.40 17.42 3.62
C GLU A 187 -15.20 17.26 2.70
N ASN A 188 -14.14 16.66 3.24
CA ASN A 188 -13.44 15.52 2.64
C ASN A 188 -12.12 15.32 3.41
N VAL A 189 -12.04 14.20 4.15
CA VAL A 189 -10.77 13.68 4.66
C VAL A 189 -9.93 13.36 3.41
N ASN A 190 -8.77 14.01 3.24
CA ASN A 190 -7.89 13.75 2.10
C ASN A 190 -7.14 12.42 2.32
N ILE A 191 -7.89 11.31 2.28
CA ILE A 191 -7.40 9.93 2.48
C ILE A 191 -6.46 9.53 1.33
N ASP A 192 -6.64 10.13 0.14
CA ASP A 192 -5.90 9.79 -1.08
C ASP A 192 -4.53 10.48 -1.20
N ALA A 193 -4.17 11.38 -0.27
CA ALA A 193 -2.89 12.10 -0.35
C ALA A 193 -1.67 11.20 -0.11
N PHE A 194 -1.79 10.16 0.73
CA PHE A 194 -0.67 9.29 1.12
C PHE A 194 -1.09 7.82 1.21
N SER A 195 -0.38 6.95 0.49
CA SER A 195 -0.70 5.51 0.35
C SER A 195 0.24 4.58 1.14
N LEU A 196 0.80 5.03 2.26
CA LEU A 196 1.67 4.19 3.09
C LEU A 196 0.82 3.29 4.00
N GLU A 197 0.95 1.97 3.88
CA GLU A 197 0.06 1.03 4.59
C GLU A 197 0.31 0.97 6.11
N GLU A 198 1.54 1.27 6.57
CA GLU A 198 1.90 1.10 7.98
C GLU A 198 1.78 2.40 8.80
N PRO A 199 1.14 2.38 9.98
CA PRO A 199 0.95 3.57 10.81
C PRO A 199 2.28 4.18 11.27
N SER A 200 3.34 3.37 11.35
CA SER A 200 4.66 3.79 11.81
C SER A 200 5.27 4.90 10.95
N TRP A 201 5.00 4.95 9.64
CA TRP A 201 5.47 6.02 8.76
C TRP A 201 4.91 7.37 9.20
N TYR A 202 3.60 7.42 9.44
CA TYR A 202 2.88 8.60 9.90
C TYR A 202 3.30 9.00 11.31
N VAL A 203 3.45 8.03 12.21
CA VAL A 203 3.90 8.30 13.58
C VAL A 203 5.29 8.92 13.56
N VAL A 204 6.25 8.35 12.83
CA VAL A 204 7.61 8.88 12.73
C VAL A 204 7.60 10.29 12.16
N ALA A 205 6.92 10.50 11.02
CA ALA A 205 6.83 11.81 10.41
C ALA A 205 6.20 12.84 11.38
N ALA A 206 5.16 12.46 12.13
CA ALA A 206 4.49 13.34 13.09
C ALA A 206 5.32 13.66 14.34
N THR A 207 6.15 12.73 14.81
CA THR A 207 6.85 12.89 16.10
C THR A 207 8.32 13.28 15.98
N GLU A 208 8.94 13.03 14.83
CA GLU A 208 10.40 13.19 14.63
C GLU A 208 10.73 14.31 13.63
N SER A 209 9.74 15.00 13.05
CA SER A 209 9.96 16.05 12.05
C SER A 209 9.11 17.31 12.26
N PRO A 210 9.67 18.51 11.97
CA PRO A 210 8.90 19.76 11.94
C PRO A 210 8.02 19.91 10.69
N GLU A 211 8.26 19.13 9.62
CA GLU A 211 7.46 19.15 8.38
C GLU A 211 6.85 17.76 8.05
N PRO A 212 5.91 17.24 8.86
CA PRO A 212 5.46 15.84 8.76
C PRO A 212 4.91 15.44 7.37
N ARG A 213 4.14 16.34 6.72
CA ARG A 213 3.52 16.06 5.40
C ARG A 213 4.56 15.92 4.29
N ARG A 214 5.61 16.75 4.33
CA ARG A 214 6.70 16.71 3.35
C ARG A 214 7.50 15.41 3.47
N TRP A 215 7.80 15.00 4.70
CA TRP A 215 8.53 13.75 4.94
C TRP A 215 7.71 12.51 4.59
N LEU A 216 6.38 12.54 4.72
CA LEU A 216 5.54 11.46 4.22
C LEU A 216 5.55 11.36 2.69
N ALA A 217 5.50 12.50 1.98
CA ALA A 217 5.64 12.50 0.52
C ALA A 217 7.00 11.89 0.10
N TYR A 218 8.08 12.32 0.75
CA TYR A 218 9.42 11.76 0.54
C TYR A 218 9.46 10.24 0.78
N ALA A 219 8.89 9.76 1.89
CA ALA A 219 8.84 8.33 2.18
C ALA A 219 8.07 7.53 1.13
N GLN A 220 6.97 8.09 0.62
CA GLN A 220 6.17 7.46 -0.43
C GLN A 220 6.97 7.31 -1.73
N ASP A 221 7.63 8.38 -2.17
CA ASP A 221 8.45 8.36 -3.38
C ASP A 221 9.60 7.35 -3.23
N ARG A 222 10.31 7.38 -2.09
CA ARG A 222 11.41 6.45 -1.80
C ARG A 222 10.97 5.00 -1.73
N LYS A 223 9.76 4.73 -1.23
CA LYS A 223 9.18 3.39 -1.17
C LYS A 223 8.73 2.88 -2.54
N ALA A 224 8.31 3.79 -3.42
CA ALA A 224 7.99 3.48 -4.81
C ALA A 224 9.26 3.14 -5.62
N GLU A 225 10.36 3.86 -5.37
CA GLU A 225 11.66 3.58 -5.98
C GLU A 225 12.33 2.32 -5.41
N ASP A 226 12.33 2.16 -4.09
CA ASP A 226 12.90 1.03 -3.37
C ASP A 226 11.88 0.40 -2.40
N PRO A 227 11.24 -0.71 -2.80
CA PRO A 227 10.32 -1.43 -1.92
C PRO A 227 10.94 -1.92 -0.60
N ARG A 228 12.28 -1.98 -0.48
CA ARG A 228 12.99 -2.38 0.74
C ARG A 228 13.22 -1.22 1.71
N TYR A 229 12.96 0.02 1.29
CA TYR A 229 13.09 1.19 2.15
C TYR A 229 12.29 1.02 3.44
N SER A 230 12.96 1.16 4.59
CA SER A 230 12.42 0.78 5.88
C SER A 230 12.16 1.99 6.78
N ILE A 231 11.31 1.82 7.79
CA ILE A 231 11.04 2.85 8.79
C ILE A 231 12.32 3.28 9.53
N SER A 232 13.27 2.36 9.74
CA SER A 232 14.54 2.72 10.37
C SER A 232 15.39 3.63 9.47
N ALA A 233 15.43 3.35 8.16
CA ALA A 233 16.11 4.22 7.20
C ALA A 233 15.42 5.59 7.14
N PHE A 234 14.09 5.63 7.15
CA PHE A 234 13.33 6.87 7.19
C PHE A 234 13.61 7.74 8.41
N ARG A 235 13.67 7.15 9.60
CA ARG A 235 14.11 7.86 10.81
C ARG A 235 15.52 8.43 10.66
N SER A 236 16.45 7.62 10.12
CA SER A 236 17.83 8.05 9.89
C SER A 236 17.89 9.23 8.93
N ASP A 237 17.12 9.20 7.84
CA ASP A 237 17.06 10.29 6.85
C ASP A 237 16.54 11.59 7.48
N ILE A 238 15.48 11.52 8.30
CA ILE A 238 14.96 12.67 9.05
C ILE A 238 16.03 13.24 9.98
N HIS A 239 16.66 12.40 10.80
CA HIS A 239 17.69 12.84 11.75
C HIS A 239 18.94 13.40 11.06
N GLN A 240 19.35 12.81 9.94
CA GLN A 240 20.47 13.31 9.17
C GLN A 240 20.17 14.71 8.61
N ALA A 241 19.00 14.89 8.00
CA ALA A 241 18.61 16.20 7.46
C ALA A 241 18.48 17.28 8.55
N LEU A 242 17.95 16.91 9.73
CA LEU A 242 17.87 17.83 10.87
C LEU A 242 19.26 18.15 11.47
N GLY A 243 20.16 17.16 11.51
CA GLY A 243 21.54 17.34 11.95
C GLY A 243 22.34 18.23 10.99
N GLU A 244 22.20 18.01 9.68
CA GLU A 244 22.80 18.85 8.64
C GLU A 244 22.27 20.29 8.73
N ALA A 245 20.96 20.49 8.93
CA ALA A 245 20.38 21.81 9.12
C ALA A 245 20.90 22.53 10.38
N ALA A 246 21.15 21.81 11.48
CA ALA A 246 21.74 22.38 12.70
C ALA A 246 23.20 22.81 12.48
N THR A 247 24.00 22.03 11.74
CA THR A 247 25.41 22.37 11.45
C THR A 247 25.58 23.59 10.55
N VAL A 248 24.60 23.89 9.68
CA VAL A 248 24.62 25.11 8.86
C VAL A 248 24.41 26.36 9.72
N ILE A 249 23.54 26.28 10.73
CA ILE A 249 23.22 27.40 11.64
C ILE A 249 24.40 27.76 12.56
N GLU A 250 25.19 26.77 13.01
CA GLU A 250 26.35 27.02 13.89
C GLU A 250 27.57 27.61 13.17
N SER A 251 27.54 27.74 11.84
CA SER A 251 28.69 28.17 11.03
C SER A 251 28.72 29.66 10.66
N GLU A 252 27.74 30.46 11.06
CA GLU A 252 27.74 31.93 10.83
C GLU A 252 27.84 32.72 12.15
N PRO A 253 28.89 33.52 12.36
CA PRO A 253 28.85 34.65 13.27
C PRO A 253 28.78 36.01 12.53
N ASP A 254 28.03 36.93 13.16
CA ASP A 254 28.06 38.40 13.07
C ASP A 254 27.41 39.15 11.87
N ASN A 255 26.12 39.50 12.01
CA ASN A 255 25.69 40.89 12.33
C ASN A 255 24.14 41.04 12.33
N PRO A 256 23.54 41.71 13.33
CA PRO A 256 22.09 41.88 13.41
C PRO A 256 21.65 43.23 12.84
N THR A 257 21.37 43.33 11.53
CA THR A 257 20.49 44.38 10.99
C THR A 257 19.97 44.02 9.60
N ALA A 258 18.65 43.85 9.49
CA ALA A 258 17.76 44.31 8.40
C ALA A 258 16.65 43.29 8.11
N PHE A 259 15.41 43.71 8.35
CA PHE A 259 14.23 43.14 7.72
C PHE A 259 14.26 43.49 6.22
N ALA A 260 14.72 42.56 5.38
CA ALA A 260 14.56 42.41 3.91
C ALA A 260 15.72 41.50 3.49
N GLU A 261 15.58 40.35 2.83
CA GLU A 261 14.72 39.97 1.73
C GLU A 261 14.35 38.48 1.86
N ARG A 262 13.29 38.04 1.18
CA ARG A 262 12.95 36.61 1.03
C ARG A 262 14.13 35.87 0.41
N ILE A 263 14.92 35.17 1.23
CA ILE A 263 15.90 34.21 0.74
C ILE A 263 15.12 33.01 0.20
N LEU A 264 15.02 32.92 -1.13
CA LEU A 264 14.71 31.69 -1.84
C LEU A 264 15.83 30.70 -1.49
N TRP A 265 15.58 29.76 -0.59
CA TRP A 265 16.52 28.67 -0.32
C TRP A 265 16.48 27.69 -1.50
N ASP A 266 17.43 27.80 -2.42
CA ASP A 266 17.70 26.77 -3.43
C ASP A 266 18.25 25.51 -2.74
N CYS A 267 17.43 24.47 -2.71
CA CYS A 267 17.77 23.19 -2.10
C CYS A 267 18.69 22.39 -3.05
N PRO A 268 19.87 21.89 -2.60
CA PRO A 268 20.81 21.16 -3.45
C PRO A 268 20.29 19.86 -4.09
N TRP A 269 19.16 19.37 -3.57
CA TRP A 269 18.58 18.06 -3.92
C TRP A 269 17.36 18.17 -4.85
N VAL A 270 16.84 19.39 -5.05
CA VAL A 270 15.83 19.67 -6.08
C VAL A 270 16.61 20.12 -7.31
N LYS A 271 16.85 19.22 -8.25
CA LYS A 271 17.34 19.65 -9.56
C LYS A 271 16.26 20.58 -10.16
N PRO A 272 16.57 21.84 -10.46
CA PRO A 272 15.56 22.76 -10.98
C PRO A 272 15.02 22.19 -12.29
N TYR A 273 13.73 21.87 -12.31
CA TYR A 273 13.04 21.50 -13.54
C TYR A 273 12.73 22.75 -14.34
N CYS A 274 12.71 22.60 -15.66
CA CYS A 274 12.42 23.70 -16.57
C CYS A 274 11.06 24.34 -16.28
N ARG A 275 11.07 25.57 -15.74
CA ARG A 275 9.85 26.23 -15.21
C ARG A 275 8.90 26.66 -16.32
N ARG A 276 9.39 26.83 -17.55
CA ARG A 276 8.61 27.32 -18.70
C ARG A 276 7.94 26.22 -19.52
N SER A 277 8.57 25.04 -19.66
CA SER A 277 8.02 23.95 -20.50
C SER A 277 7.20 22.94 -19.70
N GLY A 278 7.35 22.88 -18.38
CA GLY A 278 6.67 21.90 -17.52
C GLY A 278 7.11 20.45 -17.75
N ARG A 279 8.17 20.22 -18.54
CA ARG A 279 8.74 18.89 -18.77
C ARG A 279 9.81 18.56 -17.71
N PRO A 280 9.99 17.28 -17.36
CA PRO A 280 10.99 16.85 -16.36
C PRO A 280 12.40 16.81 -16.99
N VAL A 281 12.84 17.96 -17.52
CA VAL A 281 14.18 18.17 -18.06
C VAL A 281 14.94 19.05 -17.06
N PRO A 282 16.20 18.71 -16.71
CA PRO A 282 17.06 19.60 -15.91
C PRO A 282 17.13 21.00 -16.55
N ALA A 283 17.06 22.06 -15.74
CA ALA A 283 17.07 23.45 -16.22
C ALA A 283 18.29 23.77 -17.08
N GLU A 284 19.44 23.19 -16.75
CA GLU A 284 20.71 23.29 -17.49
C GLU A 284 20.66 22.69 -18.91
N ASP A 285 19.73 21.78 -19.17
CA ASP A 285 19.49 21.16 -20.47
C ASP A 285 18.24 21.74 -21.15
N CYS A 286 17.56 22.71 -20.52
CA CYS A 286 16.36 23.31 -21.06
C CYS A 286 16.70 24.49 -22.00
N PRO A 287 16.36 24.41 -23.30
CA PRO A 287 16.68 25.47 -24.26
C PRO A 287 16.00 26.81 -23.90
N CYS A 288 14.84 26.77 -23.26
CA CYS A 288 14.05 27.97 -22.95
C CYS A 288 14.47 28.73 -21.68
N GLU A 289 15.47 28.23 -20.94
CA GLU A 289 16.10 28.95 -19.83
C GLU A 289 17.50 29.50 -20.17
N LYS A 290 18.14 29.01 -21.25
CA LYS A 290 19.47 29.46 -21.65
C LYS A 290 19.49 30.81 -22.35
N ASP A 291 18.48 31.09 -23.17
CA ASP A 291 18.44 32.31 -23.96
C ASP A 291 17.35 33.22 -23.42
N GLY A 292 17.79 34.26 -22.70
CA GLY A 292 16.95 35.24 -22.00
C GLY A 292 16.02 36.06 -22.89
N ASP A 293 15.96 35.83 -24.20
CA ASP A 293 15.00 36.46 -25.09
C ASP A 293 14.87 35.67 -26.41
N LEU A 294 13.71 35.00 -26.59
CA LEU A 294 12.82 35.01 -27.76
C LEU A 294 12.13 33.66 -28.08
N SER A 295 10.83 33.80 -28.39
CA SER A 295 9.91 32.89 -29.10
C SER A 295 9.42 31.62 -28.37
N ALA A 296 8.10 31.57 -28.16
CA ALA A 296 7.36 30.41 -27.65
C ALA A 296 7.48 29.14 -28.54
N GLU A 297 8.04 29.25 -29.74
CA GLU A 297 8.23 28.11 -30.64
C GLU A 297 9.37 27.16 -30.19
N ALA A 298 10.30 27.62 -29.35
CA ALA A 298 11.34 26.76 -28.77
C ALA A 298 10.86 25.87 -27.61
N CYS A 299 9.61 26.03 -27.16
CA CYS A 299 9.03 25.34 -26.00
C CYS A 299 8.09 24.16 -26.33
N ASN A 300 7.89 23.82 -27.62
CA ASN A 300 7.07 22.68 -28.05
C ASN A 300 7.89 21.39 -28.21
#